data_AF-A0A4S2PQ53-F1
#
_entry.id   AF-A0A4S2PQ53-F1
#
_cell.length_a   1.000
_cell.length_b   1.000
_cell.length_c   1.000
_cell.angle_alpha   90.00
_cell.angle_beta   90.00
_cell.angle_gamma   90.00
#
_symmetry.space_group_name_H-M   'P 1'
#
loop_
_entity.id
_entity.type
_entity.pdbx_description
1 polymer ?
#
loop_
_entity_poly.entity_id
_entity_poly.type
_entity_poly.pdbx_seq_one_letter_code
_entity_poly.pdbx_strand_id
1 'polypeptide(L)'
;MQQLCQSLIDKRSQCAEVYAVVRDRCTNIALGESDWINLIFDTDDNHYSGYKSELISEAIQHAKQNIHRYSQTFSRIRPLTLVA
;
A
#
# COMPACT_ATOMS: atom_id res chain seq x y z
N MET A 1 -0.25 -23.64 1.75
CA MET A 1 -1.04 -23.56 0.50
C MET A 1 -2.22 -24.50 0.47
N GLN A 2 -2.06 -25.84 0.58
CA GLN A 2 -3.19 -26.77 0.54
C GLN A 2 -4.32 -26.45 1.54
N GLN A 3 -3.98 -26.10 2.78
CA GLN A 3 -4.97 -25.72 3.81
C GLN A 3 -5.73 -24.42 3.49
N LEU A 4 -5.05 -23.45 2.87
CA LEU A 4 -5.64 -22.18 2.46
C LEU A 4 -6.61 -22.38 1.29
N CYS A 5 -6.20 -23.15 0.28
CA CYS A 5 -7.04 -23.48 -0.87
C CYS A 5 -8.28 -24.27 -0.43
N GLN A 6 -8.14 -25.22 0.49
CA GLN A 6 -9.27 -25.97 1.04
C GLN A 6 -10.23 -25.06 1.83
N SER A 7 -9.71 -24.12 2.62
CA SER A 7 -10.53 -23.16 3.38
C SER A 7 -11.37 -22.24 2.47
N LEU A 8 -10.78 -21.79 1.34
CA LEU A 8 -11.48 -21.01 0.33
C LEU A 8 -12.58 -21.84 -0.38
N ILE A 9 -12.30 -23.11 -0.69
CA ILE A 9 -13.28 -24.03 -1.29
C ILE A 9 -14.44 -24.31 -0.33
N ASP A 10 -14.13 -24.52 0.94
CA ASP A 10 -15.10 -24.81 2.00
C ASP A 10 -15.88 -23.56 2.47
N LYS A 11 -15.64 -22.39 1.85
CA LYS A 11 -16.23 -21.08 2.19
C LYS A 11 -16.03 -20.66 3.65
N ARG A 12 -14.97 -21.16 4.30
CA ARG A 12 -14.56 -20.74 5.64
C ARG A 12 -13.68 -19.49 5.62
N SER A 13 -13.17 -19.16 4.44
CA SER A 13 -12.44 -17.91 4.23
C SER A 13 -12.91 -17.23 2.96
N GLN A 14 -12.88 -15.91 2.97
CA GLN A 14 -13.12 -15.06 1.81
C GLN A 14 -11.83 -14.33 1.43
N CYS A 15 -11.74 -13.98 0.15
CA CYS A 15 -10.64 -13.19 -0.39
C CYS A 15 -11.19 -11.85 -0.89
N ALA A 16 -10.59 -10.73 -0.45
CA ALA A 16 -10.87 -9.41 -0.97
C ALA A 16 -9.60 -8.82 -1.58
N GLU A 17 -9.69 -8.37 -2.83
CA GLU A 17 -8.65 -7.56 -3.45
C GLU A 17 -8.77 -6.13 -2.90
N VAL A 18 -7.76 -5.67 -2.18
CA VAL A 18 -7.71 -4.31 -1.66
C VAL A 18 -6.60 -3.53 -2.34
N TYR A 19 -6.96 -2.31 -2.72
CA TYR A 19 -6.10 -1.34 -3.37
C TYR A 19 -5.90 -0.13 -2.45
N ALA A 20 -4.67 0.12 -2.05
CA ALA A 20 -4.30 1.30 -1.26
C ALA A 20 -3.29 2.16 -2.00
N VAL A 21 -3.55 3.47 -2.08
CA VAL A 21 -2.63 4.45 -2.66
C VAL A 21 -2.59 5.71 -1.82
N VAL A 22 -1.39 6.12 -1.45
CA VAL A 22 -1.14 7.44 -0.85
C VAL A 22 -0.89 8.44 -1.97
N ARG A 23 -1.63 9.55 -1.96
CA ARG A 23 -1.49 10.63 -2.94
C ARG A 23 -1.09 11.93 -2.27
N ASP A 24 -0.29 12.71 -2.97
CA ASP A 24 -0.02 14.09 -2.58
C ASP A 24 -1.29 14.93 -2.69
N ARG A 25 -1.60 15.69 -1.64
CA ARG A 25 -2.85 16.46 -1.57
C ARG A 25 -2.90 17.59 -2.60
N CYS A 26 -1.76 18.19 -2.92
CA CYS A 26 -1.69 19.38 -3.76
C CYS A 26 -1.65 19.04 -5.25
N THR A 27 -0.98 17.95 -5.62
CA THR A 27 -0.73 17.55 -7.01
C THR A 27 -1.51 16.32 -7.45
N ASN A 28 -2.14 15.60 -6.51
CA ASN A 28 -2.82 14.33 -6.74
C ASN A 28 -1.91 13.21 -7.31
N ILE A 29 -0.59 13.42 -7.27
CA ILE A 29 0.42 12.44 -7.71
C ILE A 29 0.50 11.33 -6.67
N ALA A 30 0.56 10.07 -7.11
CA ALA A 30 0.78 8.93 -6.23
C ALA A 30 2.20 8.98 -5.64
N LEU A 31 2.30 8.87 -4.32
CA LEU A 31 3.56 8.96 -3.56
C LEU A 31 4.18 7.58 -3.27
N GLY A 32 3.56 6.51 -3.76
CA GLY A 32 4.05 5.15 -3.65
C GLY A 32 3.57 4.27 -4.78
N GLU A 33 4.09 3.05 -4.84
CA GLU A 33 3.55 2.01 -5.71
C GLU A 33 2.13 1.65 -5.25
N SER A 34 1.33 1.15 -6.18
CA SER A 34 0.00 0.66 -5.85
C SER A 34 0.13 -0.68 -5.14
N ASP A 35 -0.16 -0.71 -3.85
CA ASP A 35 -0.15 -1.97 -3.09
C ASP A 35 -1.46 -2.72 -3.35
N TRP A 36 -1.35 -3.78 -4.14
CA TRP A 36 -2.41 -4.75 -4.40
C TRP A 36 -2.24 -5.91 -3.44
N ILE A 37 -3.19 -6.09 -2.52
CA ILE A 37 -3.11 -7.15 -1.52
C ILE A 37 -4.40 -7.96 -1.52
N ASN A 38 -4.24 -9.27 -1.56
CA ASN A 38 -5.30 -10.24 -1.34
C ASN A 38 -5.49 -10.42 0.17
N LEU A 39 -6.51 -9.77 0.73
CA LEU A 39 -6.92 -10.02 2.12
C LEU A 39 -7.66 -11.34 2.21
N ILE A 40 -7.18 -12.25 3.04
CA ILE A 40 -7.88 -13.48 3.37
C ILE A 40 -8.41 -13.36 4.80
N PHE A 41 -9.73 -13.44 4.96
CA PHE A 41 -10.41 -13.29 6.24
C PHE A 41 -11.43 -14.41 6.43
N ASP A 42 -11.81 -14.68 7.68
CA ASP A 42 -12.85 -15.68 8.00
C ASP A 42 -14.22 -15.17 7.53
N THR A 43 -15.05 -16.06 7.01
CA THR A 43 -16.40 -15.71 6.55
C THR A 43 -17.29 -15.18 7.68
N ASP A 44 -17.05 -15.59 8.92
CA ASP A 44 -17.81 -15.15 10.09
C ASP A 44 -17.23 -13.88 10.75
N ASP A 45 -16.04 -13.43 10.30
CA ASP A 45 -15.43 -12.19 10.78
C ASP A 45 -16.01 -10.97 10.05
N ASN A 46 -17.06 -10.39 10.65
CA ASN A 46 -17.66 -9.15 10.17
C ASN A 46 -16.81 -7.90 10.48
N HIS A 47 -15.67 -8.03 11.16
CA HIS A 47 -14.79 -6.92 11.54
C HIS A 47 -13.58 -6.84 10.60
N TYR A 48 -13.84 -6.38 9.38
CA TYR A 48 -12.83 -5.98 8.38
C TYR A 48 -11.80 -4.94 8.87
N SER A 49 -11.98 -4.36 10.07
CA SER A 49 -11.20 -3.23 10.59
C SER A 49 -9.75 -3.58 10.90
N GLY A 50 -9.45 -4.78 11.39
CA GLY A 50 -8.08 -5.18 11.75
C GLY A 50 -7.18 -5.25 10.53
N TYR A 51 -7.60 -6.06 9.55
CA TYR A 51 -6.93 -6.22 8.25
C TYR A 51 -6.81 -4.90 7.48
N LYS A 52 -7.84 -4.06 7.52
CA LYS A 52 -7.81 -2.73 6.88
C LYS A 52 -6.77 -1.80 7.51
N SER A 53 -6.60 -1.86 8.84
CA SER A 53 -5.64 -1.01 9.56
C SER A 53 -4.19 -1.38 9.23
N GLU A 54 -3.90 -2.68 9.13
CA GLU A 54 -2.57 -3.16 8.74
C GLU A 54 -2.23 -2.74 7.30
N LEU A 55 -3.13 -2.96 6.34
CA LEU A 55 -2.94 -2.54 4.95
C LEU A 55 -2.67 -1.04 4.79
N ILE A 56 -3.48 -0.22 5.47
CA ILE A 56 -3.31 1.24 5.43
C ILE A 56 -1.96 1.61 6.04
N SER A 57 -1.54 0.92 7.11
CA SER A 57 -0.25 1.17 7.76
C SER A 57 0.93 0.80 6.84
N GLU A 58 0.85 -0.32 6.14
CA GLU A 58 1.87 -0.75 5.15
C GLU A 58 1.97 0.23 3.98
N ALA A 59 0.84 0.60 3.37
CA ALA A 59 0.82 1.57 2.28
C ALA A 59 1.36 2.95 2.70
N ILE A 60 1.07 3.40 3.93
CA ILE A 60 1.64 4.63 4.50
C ILE A 60 3.15 4.51 4.71
N GLN A 61 3.62 3.36 5.21
CA GLN A 61 5.05 3.09 5.41
C GLN A 61 5.82 3.18 4.09
N HIS A 62 5.32 2.55 3.03
CA HIS A 62 5.89 2.59 1.68
C HIS A 62 5.94 4.02 1.12
N ALA A 63 4.85 4.77 1.27
CA ALA A 63 4.81 6.17 0.86
C ALA A 63 5.86 7.03 1.58
N LYS A 64 6.03 6.86 2.91
CA LYS A 64 7.06 7.57 3.69
C LYS A 64 8.48 7.26 3.19
N GLN A 65 8.76 5.99 2.90
CA GLN A 65 10.06 5.56 2.38
C GLN A 65 10.36 6.18 1.01
N ASN A 66 9.35 6.25 0.12
CA ASN A 66 9.51 6.85 -1.19
C ASN A 66 9.69 8.37 -1.12
N ILE A 67 8.92 9.08 -0.29
CA ILE A 67 9.13 10.51 -0.06
C ILE A 67 10.55 10.76 0.44
N HIS A 68 11.04 9.97 1.39
CA HIS A 68 12.40 10.08 1.88
C HIS A 68 13.42 9.86 0.76
N ARG A 69 13.26 8.78 -0.03
CA ARG A 69 14.11 8.50 -1.20
C ARG A 69 14.11 9.65 -2.20
N TYR A 70 12.94 10.18 -2.57
CA TYR A 70 12.84 11.31 -3.49
C TYR A 70 13.50 12.56 -2.92
N SER A 71 13.31 12.87 -1.64
CA SER A 71 13.99 14.01 -1.00
C SER A 71 15.52 13.90 -1.04
N GLN A 72 16.07 12.69 -0.86
CA GLN A 72 17.50 12.43 -0.97
C GLN A 72 17.99 12.54 -2.41
N THR A 73 17.20 12.07 -3.39
CA THR A 73 17.51 12.25 -4.80
C THR A 73 17.48 13.73 -5.19
N PHE A 74 16.44 14.48 -4.83
CA PHE A 74 16.32 15.90 -5.16
C PHE A 74 17.40 16.76 -4.51
N SER A 75 17.78 16.49 -3.26
CA SER A 75 18.90 17.17 -2.60
C SER A 75 20.27 16.88 -3.24
N ARG A 76 20.40 15.77 -3.97
CA ARG A 76 21.60 15.45 -4.76
C ARG A 76 21.59 16.06 -6.15
N ILE A 77 20.43 16.48 -6.66
CA ILE A 77 20.34 17.19 -7.93
C ILE A 77 20.90 18.59 -7.69
N ARG A 78 22.07 18.89 -8.26
CA ARG A 78 22.60 20.26 -8.26
C ARG A 78 21.57 21.18 -8.94
N PRO A 79 21.20 22.30 -8.33
CA PRO A 79 20.41 23.32 -9.01
C PRO A 79 21.07 23.68 -10.34
N LEU A 80 20.31 23.63 -11.43
CA LEU A 80 20.70 24.21 -12.72
C LEU A 80 20.59 25.73 -12.61
N THR A 81 21.46 26.35 -11.83
CA THR A 81 21.59 27.81 -11.69
C THR A 81 23.08 28.13 -11.61
N LEU A 82 23.70 28.94 -12.45
CA LEU A 82 23.26 29.83 -13.54
C LEU A 82 24.31 29.66 -14.66
N VAL A 83 23.92 29.39 -15.89
CA VAL A 83 24.74 29.79 -17.04
C VAL A 83 24.37 31.26 -17.27
N ALA A 84 25.19 32.16 -16.73
CA ALA A 84 25.24 33.56 -17.11
C ALA A 84 26.60 33.82 -17.75
#